data_AF-A0AAV2SET7-F1
#
_entry.id   AF-A0AAV2SET7-F1
#
_cell.length_a   1.000
_cell.length_b   1.000
_cell.length_c   1.000
_cell.angle_alpha   90.00
_cell.angle_beta   90.00
_cell.angle_gamma   90.00
#
_symmetry.space_group_name_H-M   'P 1'
#
loop_
_entity.id
_entity.type
_entity.pdbx_description
1 polymer ?
#
loop_
_entity_poly.entity_id
_entity_poly.type
_entity_poly.pdbx_seq_one_letter_code
_entity_poly.pdbx_strand_id
1 'polypeptide(L)'
;MVSAEVDVCAPEAVSRSFQYRRVIKPQLERQRRARVSKCLDALKDLMTEALQDSSSSGGLDKLEKADVLELTVEHLKNLRDQGVLQGGPTPMRTEDCVKFREGYTRCATAVAQCLTSLPTGQVNVTLGTHLMAHLGASFTHH
;
A
#
# COMPACT_ATOMS: atom_id res chain seq x y z
N MET A 1 -41.02 67.74 -25.93
CA MET A 1 -39.72 67.89 -26.64
C MET A 1 -38.74 68.41 -25.60
N VAL A 2 -37.70 67.71 -25.15
CA VAL A 2 -37.03 66.50 -25.66
C VAL A 2 -36.59 65.72 -24.42
N SER A 3 -37.04 64.47 -24.30
CA SER A 3 -36.38 63.48 -23.43
C SER A 3 -35.12 63.04 -24.16
N ALA A 4 -33.94 63.27 -23.59
CA ALA A 4 -32.68 62.73 -24.12
C ALA A 4 -32.29 61.51 -23.28
N GLU A 5 -32.07 60.41 -24.00
CA GLU A 5 -31.83 59.05 -23.55
C GLU A 5 -30.77 58.91 -22.45
N VAL A 6 -31.10 58.09 -21.46
CA VAL A 6 -30.11 57.43 -20.60
C VAL A 6 -29.46 56.35 -21.46
N ASP A 7 -28.29 56.67 -22.01
CA ASP A 7 -27.43 55.73 -22.71
C ASP A 7 -26.92 54.68 -21.70
N VAL A 8 -27.56 53.51 -21.72
CA VAL A 8 -27.04 52.27 -21.16
C VAL A 8 -26.50 51.46 -22.34
N CYS A 9 -25.20 51.49 -22.60
CA CYS A 9 -24.44 50.31 -23.03
C CYS A 9 -22.92 50.56 -23.10
N ALA A 10 -22.19 50.26 -22.01
CA ALA A 10 -20.84 49.73 -22.11
C ALA A 10 -20.48 48.98 -20.82
N PRO A 11 -20.30 47.65 -20.85
CA PRO A 11 -19.62 46.98 -19.75
C PRO A 11 -18.16 47.44 -19.81
N GLU A 12 -17.78 48.39 -18.95
CA GLU A 12 -16.37 48.74 -18.79
C GLU A 12 -15.58 47.46 -18.59
N ALA A 13 -14.62 47.22 -19.49
CA ALA A 13 -13.78 46.04 -19.49
C ALA A 13 -12.97 46.03 -18.19
N VAL A 14 -13.51 45.36 -17.17
CA VAL A 14 -12.89 45.19 -15.88
C VAL A 14 -11.45 44.74 -16.12
N SER A 15 -10.48 45.53 -15.64
CA SER A 15 -9.05 45.30 -15.89
C SER A 15 -8.71 43.83 -15.68
N ARG A 16 -7.97 43.22 -16.62
CA ARG A 16 -7.63 41.78 -16.60
C ARG A 16 -7.05 41.34 -15.26
N SER A 17 -6.30 42.23 -14.59
CA SER A 17 -5.74 41.99 -13.25
C SER A 17 -6.81 41.96 -12.14
N PHE A 18 -7.86 42.77 -12.25
CA PHE A 18 -9.00 42.76 -11.33
C PHE A 18 -9.90 41.56 -11.55
N GLN A 19 -10.21 41.20 -12.80
CA GLN A 19 -10.94 39.95 -13.14
C GLN A 19 -10.20 38.73 -12.60
N TYR A 20 -8.87 38.70 -12.74
CA TYR A 20 -8.06 37.61 -12.21
C TYR A 20 -8.16 37.49 -10.68
N ARG A 21 -8.01 38.60 -9.95
CA ARG A 21 -8.05 38.59 -8.47
C ARG A 21 -9.44 38.28 -7.91
N ARG A 22 -10.51 38.77 -8.53
CA ARG A 22 -11.87 38.66 -8.01
C ARG A 22 -12.63 37.42 -8.48
N VAL A 23 -12.34 36.89 -9.66
CA VAL A 23 -13.15 35.82 -10.27
C VAL A 23 -12.31 34.57 -10.52
N ILE A 24 -11.20 34.72 -11.26
CA ILE A 24 -10.40 33.57 -11.70
C ILE A 24 -9.68 32.92 -10.51
N LYS A 25 -9.02 33.70 -9.64
CA LYS A 25 -8.29 33.18 -8.48
C LYS A 25 -9.22 32.42 -7.51
N PRO A 26 -10.41 32.94 -7.11
CA PRO A 26 -11.36 32.16 -6.31
C PRO A 26 -11.88 30.90 -7.00
N GLN A 27 -12.10 30.91 -8.31
CA GLN A 27 -12.51 29.72 -9.07
C GLN A 27 -11.43 28.64 -9.08
N LEU A 28 -10.16 29.02 -9.32
CA LEU A 28 -9.02 28.10 -9.28
C LEU A 28 -8.85 27.46 -7.91
N GLU A 29 -9.05 28.22 -6.83
CA GLU A 29 -8.97 27.68 -5.47
C GLU A 29 -10.13 26.72 -5.17
N ARG A 30 -11.35 27.01 -5.65
CA ARG A 30 -12.47 26.04 -5.55
C ARG A 30 -12.15 24.75 -6.29
N GLN A 31 -11.59 24.83 -7.50
CA GLN A 31 -11.19 23.65 -8.27
C GLN A 31 -10.08 22.86 -7.57
N ARG A 32 -9.08 23.54 -7.00
CA ARG A 32 -8.03 22.91 -6.19
C ARG A 32 -8.63 22.19 -4.99
N ARG A 33 -9.54 22.83 -4.24
CA ARG A 33 -10.22 22.23 -3.07
C ARG A 33 -11.06 21.01 -3.46
N ALA A 34 -11.80 21.08 -4.57
CA ALA A 34 -12.55 19.95 -5.08
C ALA A 34 -11.64 18.76 -5.42
N ARG A 35 -10.49 19.02 -6.05
CA ARG A 35 -9.49 17.99 -6.33
C ARG A 35 -8.95 17.36 -5.05
N VAL A 36 -8.60 18.17 -4.05
CA VAL A 36 -8.13 17.66 -2.75
C VAL A 36 -9.20 16.79 -2.07
N SER A 37 -10.46 17.22 -2.05
CA SER A 37 -11.53 16.42 -1.45
C SER A 37 -11.70 15.09 -2.19
N LYS A 38 -11.70 15.09 -3.53
CA LYS A 38 -11.78 13.85 -4.31
C LYS A 38 -10.64 12.86 -4.00
N CYS A 39 -9.42 13.36 -3.82
CA CYS A 39 -8.29 12.51 -3.44
C CYS A 39 -8.45 11.94 -2.02
N LEU A 40 -8.99 12.71 -1.08
CA LEU A 40 -9.25 12.24 0.28
C LEU A 40 -10.37 11.19 0.31
N ASP A 41 -11.41 11.36 -0.49
CA ASP A 41 -12.50 10.38 -0.60
C ASP A 41 -11.97 9.05 -1.18
N ALA A 42 -11.17 9.12 -2.25
CA ALA A 42 -10.52 7.93 -2.80
C ALA A 42 -9.57 7.24 -1.80
N LEU A 43 -8.85 8.01 -0.98
CA LEU A 43 -8.01 7.46 0.09
C LEU A 43 -8.86 6.75 1.15
N LYS A 44 -10.01 7.29 1.54
CA LYS A 44 -10.94 6.62 2.46
C LYS A 44 -11.41 5.29 1.91
N ASP A 45 -11.80 5.24 0.64
CA ASP A 45 -12.26 4.01 0.00
C ASP A 45 -11.17 2.93 0.01
N LEU A 46 -9.93 3.29 -0.39
CA LEU A 46 -8.79 2.38 -0.38
C LEU A 46 -8.42 1.89 1.01
N MET A 47 -8.47 2.76 2.02
CA MET A 47 -8.25 2.34 3.41
C MET A 47 -9.37 1.40 3.88
N THR A 48 -10.61 1.64 3.46
CA THR A 48 -11.73 0.77 3.79
C THR A 48 -11.57 -0.63 3.23
N GLU A 49 -11.14 -0.75 1.98
CA GLU A 49 -10.80 -2.04 1.37
C GLU A 49 -9.63 -2.73 2.11
N ALA A 50 -8.53 -2.01 2.37
CA ALA A 50 -7.34 -2.58 3.01
C ALA A 50 -7.58 -3.01 4.48
N LEU A 51 -8.46 -2.33 5.21
CA LEU A 51 -8.78 -2.62 6.63
C LEU A 51 -9.89 -3.66 6.80
N GLN A 52 -10.73 -3.89 5.79
CA GLN A 52 -11.71 -4.98 5.81
C GLN A 52 -11.03 -6.35 5.90
N ASP A 53 -9.88 -6.53 5.24
CA ASP A 53 -9.05 -7.74 5.35
C ASP A 53 -8.43 -7.93 6.74
N SER A 54 -8.32 -6.86 7.52
CA SER A 54 -7.68 -6.82 8.84
C SER A 54 -8.68 -6.49 9.96
N SER A 55 -9.84 -7.15 9.96
CA SER A 55 -10.77 -7.28 11.10
C SER A 55 -11.28 -5.98 11.78
N SER A 56 -10.93 -4.81 11.25
CA SER A 56 -11.26 -3.48 11.82
C SER A 56 -12.31 -2.80 10.95
N SER A 57 -13.47 -3.45 10.82
CA SER A 57 -14.62 -3.03 9.98
C SER A 57 -15.42 -1.84 10.55
N GLY A 58 -14.84 -1.02 11.41
CA GLY A 58 -15.54 0.02 12.16
C GLY A 58 -15.47 1.42 11.54
N GLY A 59 -16.34 1.73 10.59
CA GLY A 59 -16.84 3.11 10.37
C GLY A 59 -15.86 4.17 9.86
N LEU A 60 -15.17 3.91 8.75
CA LEU A 60 -14.25 4.88 8.12
C LEU A 60 -14.98 6.07 7.47
N ASP A 61 -16.30 5.95 7.24
CA ASP A 61 -17.16 7.03 6.71
C ASP A 61 -17.16 8.30 7.57
N LYS A 62 -16.90 8.16 8.89
CA LYS A 62 -16.87 9.29 9.83
C LYS A 62 -15.49 9.91 10.08
N LEU A 63 -14.44 9.42 9.41
CA LEU A 63 -13.09 9.95 9.63
C LEU A 63 -12.98 11.41 9.21
N GLU A 64 -12.37 12.22 10.09
CA GLU A 64 -12.00 13.59 9.78
C GLU A 64 -10.86 13.60 8.74
N LYS A 65 -10.64 14.75 8.10
CA LYS A 65 -9.58 14.86 7.07
C LYS A 65 -8.18 14.62 7.63
N ALA A 66 -7.96 14.94 8.91
CA ALA A 66 -6.70 14.67 9.60
C ALA A 66 -6.53 13.17 9.83
N ASP A 67 -7.55 12.50 10.36
CA ASP A 67 -7.52 11.06 10.64
C ASP A 67 -7.26 10.23 9.39
N VAL A 68 -7.89 10.58 8.25
CA VAL A 68 -7.62 9.89 6.96
C VAL A 68 -6.14 9.96 6.60
N LEU A 69 -5.52 11.13 6.75
CA LEU A 69 -4.11 11.31 6.43
C LEU A 69 -3.22 10.55 7.42
N GLU A 70 -3.52 10.61 8.71
CA GLU A 70 -2.76 9.94 9.76
C GLU A 70 -2.81 8.42 9.58
N LEU A 71 -4.01 7.86 9.46
CA LEU A 71 -4.24 6.43 9.26
C LEU A 71 -3.59 5.92 7.98
N THR A 72 -3.68 6.69 6.88
CA THR A 72 -2.99 6.33 5.62
C THR A 72 -1.47 6.32 5.81
N VAL A 73 -0.91 7.31 6.50
CA VAL A 73 0.54 7.38 6.75
C VAL A 73 1.01 6.22 7.62
N GLU A 74 0.26 5.87 8.66
CA GLU A 74 0.55 4.71 9.50
C GLU A 74 0.50 3.42 8.69
N HIS A 75 -0.53 3.23 7.87
CA HIS A 75 -0.65 2.07 7.00
C HIS A 75 0.54 1.95 6.02
N LEU A 76 0.94 3.06 5.38
CA LEU A 76 2.10 3.07 4.48
C LEU A 76 3.41 2.74 5.21
N LYS A 77 3.59 3.19 6.45
CA LYS A 77 4.74 2.79 7.28
C LYS A 77 4.72 1.29 7.56
N ASN A 78 3.57 0.76 7.96
CA ASN A 78 3.40 -0.67 8.21
C ASN A 78 3.71 -1.50 6.96
N LEU A 79 3.21 -1.10 5.79
CA LEU A 79 3.50 -1.77 4.51
C LEU A 79 4.98 -1.71 4.14
N ARG A 80 5.66 -0.60 4.43
CA ARG A 80 7.11 -0.48 4.21
C ARG A 80 7.89 -1.40 5.14
N ASP A 81 7.51 -1.46 6.42
CA ASP A 81 8.18 -2.29 7.42
C ASP A 81 7.95 -3.78 7.15
N GLN A 82 6.81 -4.14 6.53
CA GLN A 82 6.54 -5.47 5.97
C GLN A 82 7.29 -5.76 4.66
N GLY A 83 8.02 -4.79 4.12
CA GLY A 83 8.78 -4.94 2.87
C GLY A 83 7.94 -4.90 1.59
N VAL A 84 6.64 -4.63 1.67
CA VAL A 84 5.71 -4.63 0.52
C VAL A 84 5.99 -3.46 -0.44
N LEU A 85 6.39 -2.31 0.10
CA LEU A 85 6.64 -1.08 -0.67
C LEU A 85 8.11 -0.89 -1.08
N GLN A 86 9.02 -1.80 -0.71
CA GLN A 86 10.41 -1.72 -1.19
C GLN A 86 10.45 -2.23 -2.62
N GLY A 87 10.70 -1.32 -3.58
CA GLY A 87 10.81 -1.59 -5.02
C GLY A 87 12.03 -2.43 -5.44
N GLY A 88 12.39 -3.45 -4.67
CA GLY A 88 13.22 -4.55 -5.12
C GLY A 88 12.43 -5.49 -6.04
N PRO A 89 13.11 -6.39 -6.79
CA PRO A 89 12.45 -7.30 -7.73
C PRO A 89 11.39 -8.07 -6.96
N THR A 90 10.12 -7.76 -7.24
CA THR A 90 8.88 -8.39 -6.75
C THR A 90 9.01 -9.07 -5.39
N PRO A 91 8.27 -8.67 -4.35
CA PRO A 91 8.00 -9.62 -3.28
C PRO A 91 7.25 -10.78 -3.96
N MET A 92 7.95 -11.82 -4.38
CA MET A 92 7.40 -13.17 -4.40
C MET A 92 7.03 -13.39 -2.95
N ARG A 93 5.82 -12.93 -2.64
CA ARG A 93 5.01 -13.20 -1.48
C ARG A 93 5.88 -13.61 -0.31
N THR A 94 6.29 -12.66 0.53
CA THR A 94 7.01 -12.97 1.80
C THR A 94 6.34 -14.13 2.52
N GLU A 95 5.01 -14.19 2.48
CA GLU A 95 4.19 -15.33 2.91
C GLU A 95 4.44 -16.65 2.17
N ASP A 96 4.63 -16.69 0.85
CA ASP A 96 5.03 -17.89 0.11
C ASP A 96 6.48 -18.29 0.38
N CYS A 97 7.38 -17.31 0.55
CA CYS A 97 8.76 -17.58 0.93
C CYS A 97 8.82 -18.22 2.34
N VAL A 98 8.03 -17.69 3.29
CA VAL A 98 7.87 -18.25 4.63
C VAL A 98 7.23 -19.65 4.58
N LYS A 99 6.12 -19.82 3.83
CA LYS A 99 5.45 -21.14 3.67
C LYS A 99 6.37 -22.17 3.01
N PHE A 100 7.11 -21.78 1.97
CA PHE A 100 8.09 -22.64 1.31
C PHE A 100 9.19 -23.08 2.27
N ARG A 101 9.74 -22.13 3.03
CA ARG A 101 10.76 -22.36 4.05
C ARG A 101 10.27 -23.29 5.17
N GLU A 102 9.05 -23.11 5.64
CA GLU A 102 8.41 -24.01 6.60
C GLU A 102 8.22 -25.41 6.03
N GLY A 103 7.70 -25.52 4.80
CA GLY A 103 7.54 -26.80 4.10
C GLY A 103 8.87 -27.53 3.87
N TYR A 104 9.90 -26.78 3.47
CA TYR A 104 11.25 -27.29 3.28
C TYR A 104 11.82 -27.83 4.60
N THR A 105 11.72 -27.06 5.68
CA THR A 105 12.21 -27.44 7.01
C THR A 105 11.47 -28.67 7.54
N ARG A 106 10.15 -28.74 7.32
CA ARG A 106 9.34 -29.92 7.68
C ARG A 106 9.79 -31.16 6.91
N CYS A 107 10.05 -31.03 5.62
CA CYS A 107 10.54 -32.14 4.80
C CYS A 107 11.94 -32.59 5.24
N ALA A 108 12.86 -31.66 5.46
CA ALA A 108 14.21 -31.97 5.95
C ALA A 108 14.19 -32.68 7.31
N THR A 109 13.29 -32.26 8.21
CA THR A 109 13.08 -32.89 9.52
C THR A 109 12.52 -34.31 9.36
N ALA A 110 11.57 -34.52 8.45
CA ALA A 110 11.04 -35.85 8.15
C ALA A 110 12.13 -36.78 7.59
N VAL A 111 13.01 -36.27 6.72
CA VAL A 111 14.17 -37.01 6.21
C VAL A 111 15.10 -37.39 7.37
N ALA A 112 15.40 -36.46 8.27
CA ALA A 112 16.20 -36.75 9.47
C ALA A 112 15.59 -37.88 10.32
N GLN A 113 14.27 -37.84 10.53
CA GLN A 113 13.53 -38.86 11.30
C GLN A 113 13.50 -40.23 10.60
N CYS A 114 13.37 -40.27 9.28
CA CYS A 114 13.46 -41.52 8.52
C CYS A 114 14.85 -42.15 8.62
N LEU A 115 15.91 -41.33 8.55
CA LEU A 115 17.29 -41.80 8.68
C LEU A 115 17.58 -42.36 10.08
N THR A 116 16.99 -41.80 11.14
CA THR A 116 17.15 -42.32 12.51
C THR A 116 16.24 -43.51 12.82
N SER A 117 15.11 -43.64 12.12
CA SER A 117 14.16 -44.75 12.30
C SER A 117 14.58 -46.02 11.55
N LEU A 118 15.55 -45.94 10.62
CA LEU A 118 16.04 -47.12 9.92
C LEU A 118 16.86 -48.03 10.85
N PRO A 119 16.68 -49.37 10.76
CA PRO A 119 17.44 -50.31 11.58
C PRO A 119 18.95 -50.12 11.43
N THR A 120 19.68 -50.21 12.55
CA THR A 120 21.13 -50.16 12.61
C THR A 120 21.75 -51.17 11.62
N GLY A 121 22.34 -50.66 10.54
CA GLY A 121 23.01 -51.46 9.51
C GLY A 121 22.62 -51.15 8.05
N GLN A 122 21.53 -50.40 7.81
CA GLN A 122 21.09 -50.08 6.43
C GLN A 122 21.52 -48.70 5.93
N VAL A 123 21.81 -47.74 6.82
CA VAL A 123 22.22 -46.38 6.44
C VAL A 123 23.61 -46.09 6.97
N ASN A 124 24.48 -45.70 6.05
CA ASN A 124 25.82 -45.23 6.37
C ASN A 124 25.73 -43.87 7.09
N VAL A 125 26.19 -43.79 8.34
CA VAL A 125 26.09 -42.59 9.19
C VAL A 125 26.73 -41.36 8.53
N THR A 126 27.86 -41.54 7.85
CA THR A 126 28.55 -40.50 7.08
C THR A 126 27.74 -39.99 5.88
N LEU A 127 26.94 -40.84 5.24
CA LEU A 127 26.02 -40.40 4.19
C LEU A 127 24.87 -39.55 4.78
N GLY A 128 24.33 -39.96 5.92
CA GLY A 128 23.27 -39.21 6.61
C GLY A 128 23.71 -37.81 7.03
N THR A 129 24.93 -37.67 7.56
CA THR A 129 25.48 -36.35 7.94
C THR A 129 25.73 -35.47 6.72
N HIS A 130 26.28 -36.02 5.63
CA HIS A 130 26.47 -35.28 4.38
C HIS A 130 25.15 -34.80 3.77
N LEU A 131 24.12 -35.66 3.78
CA LEU A 131 22.80 -35.34 3.24
C LEU A 131 22.14 -34.21 4.06
N MET A 132 22.21 -34.29 5.40
CA MET A 132 21.68 -33.24 6.28
C MET A 132 22.45 -31.92 6.15
N ALA A 133 23.78 -31.96 6.02
CA ALA A 133 24.59 -30.78 5.76
C ALA A 133 24.25 -30.15 4.41
N HIS A 134 24.03 -30.96 3.38
CA HIS A 134 23.62 -30.47 2.06
C HIS A 134 22.22 -29.86 2.09
N LEU A 135 21.24 -30.47 2.77
CA LEU A 135 19.91 -29.88 2.93
C LEU A 135 19.98 -28.54 3.68
N GLY A 136 20.80 -28.44 4.73
CA GLY A 136 21.04 -27.18 5.43
C GLY A 136 21.68 -26.10 4.54
N ALA A 137 22.70 -26.45 3.76
CA ALA A 137 23.39 -25.50 2.88
C ALA A 137 22.51 -25.05 1.70
N SER A 138 21.76 -25.97 1.08
CA SER A 138 20.88 -25.64 -0.05
C SER A 138 19.73 -24.70 0.32
N PHE A 139 19.32 -24.69 1.59
CA PHE A 139 18.33 -23.73 2.10
C PHE A 139 18.88 -22.30 2.21
N THR A 140 20.18 -22.13 2.49
CA THR A 140 20.81 -20.81 2.65
C THR A 140 21.18 -20.13 1.32
N HIS A 141 21.18 -20.88 0.22
CA HIS A 141 21.66 -20.42 -1.08
C HIS A 141 20.52 -20.03 -2.05
N HIS A 142 19.29 -19.96 -1.54
CA HIS A 142 18.06 -19.65 -2.25
C HIS A 142 17.34 -18.48 -1.58
#